data_AF-A0A0B5AP41-F1
#
_entry.id   AF-A0A0B5AP41-F1
#
_cell.length_a   1.000
_cell.length_b   1.000
_cell.length_c   1.000
_cell.angle_alpha   90.00
_cell.angle_beta   90.00
_cell.angle_gamma   90.00
#
_symmetry.space_group_name_H-M   'P 1'
#
loop_
_entity.id
_entity.type
_entity.pdbx_description
1 polymer ?
#
loop_
_entity_poly.entity_id
_entity_poly.type
_entity_poly.pdbx_seq_one_letter_code
_entity_poly.pdbx_strand_id
1 'polypeptide(L)' 'MAGDWKSAEVRNVTADQSYELLDDSYRGEDALYVIFENKENLTNGTPNILIDPDTNEVMGYMATE' A
#
# COMPACT_ATOMS: atom_id res chain seq x y z
N MET A 1 -11.84 -19.63 -4.04
CA MET A 1 -10.63 -19.49 -4.88
C MET A 1 -9.75 -18.46 -4.19
N ALA A 2 -8.69 -18.89 -3.51
CA ALA A 2 -7.70 -17.94 -3.02
C ALA A 2 -6.98 -17.41 -4.26
N GLY A 3 -7.04 -16.09 -4.50
CA GLY A 3 -6.28 -15.53 -5.61
C GLY A 3 -4.79 -15.80 -5.38
N ASP A 4 -4.03 -16.08 -6.43
CA ASP A 4 -2.58 -15.95 -6.39
C ASP A 4 -2.24 -14.45 -6.30
N TRP A 5 -2.24 -13.90 -5.08
CA TRP A 5 -1.74 -12.54 -4.79
C TRP A 5 -0.21 -12.55 -4.61
N LYS A 6 0.47 -13.56 -5.19
CA LYS A 6 1.90 -13.84 -4.96
C LYS A 6 2.84 -12.87 -5.71
N SER A 7 2.30 -12.04 -6.58
CA SER A 7 3.02 -11.04 -7.37
C SER A 7 2.68 -9.64 -6.83
N ALA A 8 3.27 -9.31 -5.69
CA ALA A 8 3.32 -7.94 -5.22
C ALA A 8 4.76 -7.44 -5.29
N GLU A 9 4.96 -6.25 -5.84
CA GLU A 9 6.22 -5.54 -5.74
C GLU A 9 6.23 -4.77 -4.41
N VAL A 10 7.32 -4.90 -3.64
CA VAL A 10 7.49 -4.20 -2.37
C VAL A 10 8.66 -3.23 -2.49
N ARG A 11 8.43 -1.97 -2.13
CA ARG A 11 9.44 -0.90 -2.14
C ARG A 11 9.50 -0.23 -0.78
N ASN A 12 10.70 0.20 -0.37
CA ASN A 12 10.84 1.10 0.77
C ASN A 12 10.54 2.54 0.32
N VAL A 13 9.70 3.23 1.07
CA VAL A 13 9.33 4.63 0.84
C VAL A 13 9.30 5.38 2.18
N THR A 14 9.30 6.70 2.12
CA THR A 14 8.95 7.53 3.27
C THR A 14 7.48 7.92 3.14
N ALA A 15 6.69 7.73 4.20
CA ALA A 15 5.29 8.12 4.22
C ALA A 15 5.17 9.65 4.18
N ASP A 16 4.55 10.18 3.12
CA ASP A 16 4.31 11.61 2.93
C ASP A 16 2.85 11.92 2.57
N GLN A 17 2.56 13.17 2.21
CA GLN A 17 1.20 13.66 1.93
C GLN A 17 0.60 13.16 0.61
N SER A 18 1.37 12.46 -0.22
CA SER A 18 0.89 11.81 -1.45
C SER A 18 0.09 10.54 -1.17
N TYR A 19 0.12 10.04 0.07
CA TYR A 19 -0.63 8.88 0.53
C TYR A 19 -1.79 9.30 1.44
N GLU A 20 -2.86 8.53 1.40
CA GLU A 20 -3.94 8.61 2.39
C GLU A 20 -3.50 7.81 3.62
N LEU A 21 -3.01 8.52 4.64
CA LEU A 21 -2.59 7.94 5.91
C LEU A 21 -3.80 7.74 6.83
N LEU A 22 -3.86 6.59 7.49
CA LEU A 22 -4.88 6.28 8.49
C LEU A 22 -4.60 7.00 9.83
N ASP A 23 -3.32 7.26 10.11
CA ASP A 23 -2.87 8.11 11.20
C ASP A 23 -1.79 9.08 10.67
N ASP A 24 -1.96 10.38 10.91
CA ASP A 24 -1.00 11.41 10.51
C ASP A 24 0.34 11.32 11.27
N SER A 25 0.41 10.59 12.38
CA SER A 25 1.66 10.37 13.13
C SER A 25 2.72 9.67 12.29
N TYR A 26 2.29 8.86 11.31
CA TYR A 26 3.15 8.11 10.41
C TYR A 26 3.89 8.97 9.39
N ARG A 27 3.58 10.27 9.31
CA ARG A 27 4.24 11.16 8.35
C ARG A 27 5.72 11.31 8.63
N GLY A 28 6.53 11.04 7.62
CA GLY A 28 7.99 11.07 7.68
C GLY A 28 8.61 9.76 8.16
N GLU A 29 7.81 8.73 8.46
CA GLU A 29 8.30 7.40 8.84
C GLU A 29 8.61 6.53 7.61
N ASP A 30 9.54 5.59 7.77
CA ASP A 30 9.85 4.59 6.77
C ASP A 30 8.70 3.56 6.68
N ALA A 31 8.27 3.27 5.47
CA ALA A 31 7.16 2.35 5.20
C ALA A 31 7.47 1.41 4.03
N LEU A 32 6.83 0.24 4.06
CA LEU A 32 6.80 -0.70 2.95
C LEU A 32 5.60 -0.37 2.06
N TYR A 33 5.87 0.08 0.84
CA TYR A 33 4.86 0.28 -0.18
C TYR A 33 4.67 -1.01 -0.97
N VAL A 34 3.45 -1.56 -0.90
CA VAL A 34 3.09 -2.83 -1.54
C VAL A 34 2.19 -2.53 -2.74
N ILE A 35 2.71 -2.86 -3.92
CA ILE A 35 2.05 -2.69 -5.20
C ILE A 35 1.57 -4.05 -5.67
N PHE A 36 0.26 -4.23 -5.79
CA PHE A 36 -0.32 -5.47 -6.28
C PHE A 36 -0.49 -5.41 -7.81
N GLU A 37 -0.30 -6.55 -8.48
CA GLU A 37 -0.68 -6.64 -9.89
C GLU A 37 -2.17 -6.33 -10.07
N ASN A 38 -2.45 -5.31 -10.87
CA ASN A 38 -3.81 -4.91 -11.17
C ASN A 38 -4.47 -6.02 -12.00
N LYS A 39 -5.56 -6.60 -11.47
CA LYS A 39 -6.35 -7.55 -12.25
C LYS A 39 -7.25 -6.76 -13.19
N GLU A 40 -7.10 -7.01 -14.49
CA GLU A 40 -8.06 -6.54 -15.48
C GLU A 40 -9.48 -6.92 -15.00
N ASN A 41 -10.40 -5.95 -14.99
CA ASN A 41 -11.80 -6.02 -14.51
C ASN A 41 -12.12 -5.57 -13.06
N LEU A 42 -11.25 -4.81 -12.38
CA LEU A 42 -11.66 -4.11 -11.14
C LEU A 42 -12.19 -2.71 -11.45
N THR A 43 -13.42 -2.41 -11.02
CA THR A 43 -14.08 -1.11 -11.25
C THR A 43 -13.36 0.07 -10.60
N ASN A 44 -12.58 -0.18 -9.55
CA ASN A 44 -11.88 0.84 -8.75
C ASN A 44 -10.36 0.56 -8.64
N GLY A 45 -9.78 -0.14 -9.62
CA GLY A 45 -8.38 -0.56 -9.58
C GLY A 45 -8.04 -1.44 -8.38
N THR A 46 -6.74 -1.67 -8.16
CA THR A 46 -6.24 -2.36 -6.96
C THR A 46 -5.44 -1.34 -6.16
N PRO A 47 -5.88 -0.96 -4.94
CA PRO A 47 -5.17 0.03 -4.16
C PRO A 47 -3.80 -0.50 -3.75
N ASN A 48 -2.83 0.41 -3.71
CA ASN A 48 -1.51 0.11 -3.13
C ASN A 48 -1.54 0.50 -1.66
N ILE A 49 -0.85 -0.26 -0.81
CA ILE A 49 -0.89 -0.07 0.65
C ILE A 49 0.48 0.27 1.21
N LEU A 50 0.48 0.99 2.32
CA LEU A 50 1.67 1.27 3.13
C LEU A 50 1.60 0.43 4.39
N ILE A 51 2.69 -0.26 4.70
CA ILE A 51 2.83 -1.12 5.85
C ILE A 51 4.01 -0.66 6.70
N ASP A 52 3.80 -0.61 8.01
CA ASP A 52 4.84 -0.37 8.99
C ASP A 52 5.78 -1.60 9.04
N PRO A 53 7.08 -1.45 8.77
CA PRO A 53 7.99 -2.58 8.65
C PRO A 53 8.23 -3.34 9.98
N ASP A 54 8.03 -2.69 11.12
CA ASP A 54 8.28 -3.27 12.44
C ASP A 54 7.08 -4.06 12.96
N THR A 55 5.87 -3.57 12.70
CA THR A 55 4.61 -4.11 13.23
C THR A 55 3.81 -4.89 12.18
N ASN A 56 4.08 -4.67 10.89
CA ASN A 56 3.29 -5.13 9.75
C ASN A 56 1.84 -4.59 9.73
N GLU A 57 1.58 -3.47 10.41
CA GLU A 57 0.28 -2.81 10.40
C GLU A 57 0.12 -1.93 9.15
N VAL A 58 -1.12 -1.83 8.64
CA VAL A 58 -1.41 -0.94 7.51
C VAL A 58 -1.48 0.50 8.03
N MET A 59 -0.61 1.36 7.51
CA MET A 59 -0.50 2.77 7.91
C MET A 59 -1.29 3.69 6.98
N GLY A 60 -1.52 3.26 5.73
CA GLY A 60 -2.13 4.09 4.71
C GLY A 60 -2.28 3.38 3.37
N TYR A 61 -2.79 4.10 2.38
CA TYR A 61 -2.97 3.60 1.03
C TYR A 61 -2.84 4.70 -0.01
N MET A 62 -2.66 4.30 -1.26
CA MET A 62 -2.83 5.13 -2.43
C MET A 62 -3.95 4.53 -3.27
N ALA A 63 -5.06 5.25 -3.40
CA ALA A 63 -6.12 4.86 -4.31
C ALA A 63 -5.58 4.90 -5.75
N THR A 64 -5.78 3.82 -6.49
CA THR A 64 -5.52 3.78 -7.93
C THR A 64 -6.82 4.09 -8.66
N GLU A 65 -6.83 5.06 -9.57
CA GLU A 65 -7.97 5.30 -10.47
C GLU A 65 -8.26 4.09 -11.39
#